data_AF-A0A1I7XB44-F1
#
_entry.id   AF-A0A1I7XB44-F1
#
_cell.length_a   1.000
_cell.length_b   1.000
_cell.length_c   1.000
_cell.angle_alpha   90.00
_cell.angle_beta   90.00
_cell.angle_gamma   90.00
#
_symmetry.space_group_name_H-M   'P 1'
#
loop_
_entity.id
_entity.type
_entity.pdbx_description
1 polymer ?
#
loop_
_entity_poly.entity_id
_entity_poly.type
_entity_poly.pdbx_seq_one_letter_code
_entity_poly.pdbx_strand_id
1 'polypeptide(L)'
;MDLPSNLPAPQILSDSTDSRFNQLERTLEQFQENARHMGVIASDFNSRSQEPLNQKIHTLISGLQELDHLRSQFSDVKIPLELLDVLDQGKNPQLYTKEVLERTLQKNKEVNGKVEIYKKFRACLLKELGEELPEDTIKYRNIRDTNNS
;
A
#
# COMPACT_ATOMS: atom_id res chain seq x y z
N MET A 1 11.98 22.00 23.11
CA MET A 1 12.58 20.70 22.78
C MET A 1 12.15 20.37 21.37
N ASP A 2 12.92 20.86 20.40
CA ASP A 2 12.74 20.52 18.99
C ASP A 2 13.15 19.07 18.78
N LEU A 3 12.28 18.27 18.15
CA LEU A 3 12.67 16.94 17.70
C LEU A 3 13.80 17.09 16.68
N PRO A 4 14.87 16.26 16.74
CA PRO A 4 15.85 16.22 15.68
C PRO A 4 15.17 15.67 14.41
N SER A 5 14.92 16.56 13.46
CA SER A 5 14.47 16.27 12.11
C SER A 5 15.62 15.65 11.32
N ASN A 6 15.98 14.42 11.65
CA ASN A 6 16.88 13.59 10.85
C ASN A 6 16.16 12.30 10.47
N LEU A 7 15.05 12.44 9.76
CA LEU A 7 14.57 11.37 8.91
C LEU A 7 15.53 11.34 7.71
N PRO A 8 16.21 10.22 7.42
CA PRO A 8 16.96 10.09 6.19
C PRO A 8 15.99 10.37 5.04
N ALA A 9 16.37 11.29 4.14
CA ALA A 9 15.65 11.49 2.90
C ALA A 9 15.47 10.11 2.23
N PRO A 10 14.28 9.79 1.70
CA PRO A 10 14.08 8.52 1.01
C PRO A 10 15.11 8.42 -0.11
N GLN A 11 16.07 7.51 0.06
CA GLN A 11 17.01 7.18 -0.99
C GLN A 11 16.18 6.59 -2.12
N ILE A 12 16.11 7.30 -3.24
CA ILE A 12 15.43 6.88 -4.45
C ILE A 12 16.22 5.68 -4.99
N LEU A 13 15.83 4.46 -4.57
CA LEU A 13 16.22 3.21 -5.19
C LEU A 13 15.46 3.09 -6.53
N SER A 14 15.89 3.78 -7.60
CA SER A 14 15.10 3.82 -8.85
C SER A 14 15.61 2.93 -9.99
N ASP A 15 16.90 2.68 -10.17
CA ASP A 15 17.34 2.16 -11.48
C ASP A 15 16.97 0.68 -11.76
N SER A 16 17.01 -0.20 -10.76
CA SER A 16 16.74 -1.64 -10.97
C SER A 16 15.25 -1.99 -10.85
N THR A 17 14.55 -1.34 -9.93
CA THR A 17 13.12 -1.54 -9.67
C THR A 17 12.29 -1.03 -10.85
N ASP A 18 12.58 0.16 -11.36
CA ASP A 18 11.85 0.71 -12.51
C ASP A 18 12.05 -0.15 -13.77
N SER A 19 13.24 -0.77 -13.94
CA SER A 19 13.53 -1.60 -15.11
C SER A 19 12.60 -2.82 -15.25
N ARG A 20 12.33 -3.56 -14.17
CA ARG A 20 11.42 -4.72 -14.21
C ARG A 20 9.96 -4.32 -14.41
N PHE A 21 9.51 -3.19 -13.83
CA PHE A 21 8.15 -2.68 -14.04
C PHE A 21 7.96 -2.22 -15.48
N ASN A 22 8.94 -1.51 -16.04
CA ASN A 22 8.95 -1.12 -17.46
C ASN A 22 8.91 -2.34 -18.39
N GLN A 23 9.62 -3.43 -18.04
CA GLN A 23 9.57 -4.67 -18.80
C GLN A 23 8.17 -5.29 -18.76
N LEU A 24 7.58 -5.43 -17.57
CA LEU A 24 6.24 -5.96 -17.40
C LEU A 24 5.19 -5.12 -18.16
N GLU A 25 5.29 -3.80 -18.09
CA GLU A 25 4.40 -2.88 -18.80
C GLU A 25 4.48 -3.09 -20.31
N ARG A 26 5.68 -3.12 -20.89
CA ARG A 26 5.86 -3.38 -22.33
C ARG A 26 5.30 -4.73 -22.76
N THR A 27 5.55 -5.79 -21.98
CA THR A 27 5.03 -7.13 -22.29
C THR A 27 3.49 -7.13 -22.24
N LEU A 28 2.88 -6.44 -21.27
CA LEU A 28 1.42 -6.29 -21.18
C LEU A 28 0.83 -5.48 -22.35
N GLU A 29 1.45 -4.36 -22.70
CA GLU A 29 1.03 -3.54 -23.86
C GLU A 29 1.06 -4.35 -25.16
N GLN A 30 2.17 -5.08 -25.38
CA GLN A 30 2.31 -5.91 -26.57
C GLN A 30 1.32 -7.08 -26.58
N PHE A 31 1.02 -7.67 -25.41
CA PHE A 31 0.01 -8.71 -25.28
C PHE A 31 -1.39 -8.17 -25.61
N GLN A 32 -1.78 -7.02 -25.04
CA GLN A 32 -3.06 -6.37 -25.32
C GLN A 32 -3.21 -6.04 -26.81
N GLU A 33 -2.16 -5.52 -27.44
CA GLU A 33 -2.17 -5.19 -28.87
C GLU A 33 -2.28 -6.43 -29.76
N ASN A 34 -1.60 -7.53 -29.40
CA ASN A 34 -1.76 -8.81 -30.08
C ASN A 34 -3.18 -9.36 -29.96
N ALA A 35 -3.81 -9.22 -28.79
CA ALA A 35 -5.18 -9.64 -28.57
C ALA A 35 -6.17 -8.80 -29.40
N ARG A 36 -5.94 -7.48 -29.47
CA ARG A 36 -6.71 -6.58 -30.33
C ARG A 36 -6.60 -6.99 -31.80
N HIS A 37 -5.39 -7.24 -32.31
CA HIS A 37 -5.18 -7.69 -33.69
C HIS A 37 -5.87 -9.02 -33.98
N MET A 38 -5.80 -9.99 -33.06
CA MET A 38 -6.53 -11.25 -33.20
C MET A 38 -8.04 -11.01 -33.27
N GLY A 39 -8.57 -10.09 -32.44
CA GLY A 39 -9.98 -9.69 -32.49
C GLY A 39 -10.41 -9.15 -33.85
N VAL A 40 -9.58 -8.33 -34.49
CA VAL A 40 -9.83 -7.81 -35.85
C VAL A 40 -9.82 -8.92 -36.90
N ILE A 41 -8.86 -9.85 -36.83
CA ILE A 41 -8.79 -10.99 -37.76
C ILE A 41 -10.03 -11.89 -37.60
N ALA A 42 -10.49 -12.07 -36.35
CA ALA A 42 -11.65 -12.89 -36.03
C ALA A 42 -12.97 -12.22 -36.46
N SER A 43 -13.09 -10.88 -36.38
CA SER A 43 -14.29 -10.17 -36.82
C SER A 43 -14.49 -10.23 -38.34
N ASP A 44 -13.40 -10.16 -39.12
CA ASP A 44 -13.43 -10.18 -40.59
C ASP A 44 -12.82 -11.47 -41.17
N PHE A 45 -13.20 -12.61 -40.59
CA PHE A 45 -12.59 -13.89 -40.91
C PHE A 45 -12.95 -14.37 -42.33
N ASN A 46 -11.94 -14.80 -43.09
CA ASN A 46 -12.10 -15.39 -44.43
C ASN A 46 -11.03 -16.48 -44.67
N SER A 47 -11.10 -17.17 -45.81
CA SER A 47 -10.20 -18.29 -46.14
C SER A 47 -8.70 -17.95 -46.11
N ARG A 48 -8.33 -16.67 -46.27
CA ARG A 48 -6.93 -16.20 -46.17
C ARG A 48 -6.51 -15.84 -44.74
N SER A 49 -7.46 -15.70 -43.82
CA SER A 49 -7.23 -15.28 -42.43
C SER A 49 -6.80 -16.42 -41.51
N GLN A 50 -6.97 -17.69 -41.91
CA GLN A 50 -6.68 -18.86 -41.06
C GLN A 50 -5.23 -18.90 -40.57
N GLU A 51 -4.28 -18.72 -41.49
CA GLU A 51 -2.86 -18.78 -41.16
C GLU A 51 -2.42 -17.62 -40.25
N PRO A 52 -2.74 -16.33 -40.55
CA PRO A 52 -2.51 -15.21 -39.62
C PRO A 52 -3.17 -15.38 -38.25
N LEU A 53 -4.37 -15.96 -38.20
CA LEU A 53 -5.08 -16.23 -36.95
C LEU A 53 -4.32 -17.24 -36.09
N ASN A 54 -3.89 -18.36 -36.66
CA ASN A 54 -3.09 -19.37 -35.97
C ASN A 54 -1.78 -18.79 -35.44
N GLN A 55 -1.09 -17.98 -36.25
CA GLN A 55 0.13 -17.28 -35.83
C GLN A 55 -0.14 -16.34 -34.64
N LYS A 56 -1.27 -15.63 -34.62
CA LYS A 56 -1.65 -14.78 -33.48
C LYS A 56 -2.02 -15.57 -32.24
N ILE A 57 -2.70 -16.72 -32.38
CA ILE A 57 -2.96 -17.63 -31.25
C ILE A 57 -1.64 -18.08 -30.62
N HIS A 58 -0.68 -18.55 -31.42
CA HIS A 58 0.64 -18.93 -30.91
C HIS A 58 1.36 -17.76 -30.23
N THR A 59 1.30 -16.57 -30.82
CA THR A 59 1.88 -15.35 -30.24
C THR A 59 1.28 -15.04 -28.86
N LEU A 60 -0.03 -15.16 -28.70
CA LEU A 60 -0.70 -14.92 -27.42
C LEU A 60 -0.37 -15.99 -26.38
N ILE A 61 -0.27 -17.26 -26.79
CA ILE A 61 0.18 -18.35 -25.89
C ILE A 61 1.59 -18.04 -25.37
N SER A 62 2.53 -17.69 -26.26
CA SER A 62 3.89 -17.30 -25.86
C SER A 62 3.88 -16.07 -24.94
N GLY A 63 3.03 -15.08 -25.21
CA GLY A 63 2.90 -13.90 -24.35
C GLY A 63 2.38 -14.24 -22.95
N LEU A 64 1.43 -15.15 -22.81
CA LEU A 64 0.98 -15.64 -21.50
C LEU A 64 2.09 -16.39 -20.74
N GLN A 65 2.88 -17.20 -21.44
CA GLN A 65 4.03 -17.90 -20.85
C GLN A 65 5.09 -16.90 -20.36
N GLU A 66 5.37 -15.87 -21.16
CA GLU A 66 6.30 -14.80 -20.76
C GLU A 66 5.82 -14.04 -19.52
N LEU A 67 4.52 -13.70 -19.47
CA LEU A 67 3.93 -13.05 -18.29
C LEU A 67 4.02 -13.93 -17.04
N ASP A 68 3.79 -15.24 -17.15
CA ASP A 68 3.94 -16.18 -16.03
C ASP A 68 5.40 -16.28 -15.56
N HIS A 69 6.36 -16.24 -16.48
CA HIS A 69 7.78 -16.18 -16.13
C HIS A 69 8.17 -14.86 -15.44
N LEU A 70 7.61 -13.72 -15.88
CA LEU A 70 7.86 -12.43 -15.24
C LEU A 70 7.29 -12.37 -13.82
N ARG A 71 6.20 -13.09 -13.53
CA ARG A 71 5.55 -13.12 -12.21
C ARG A 71 6.52 -13.39 -11.07
N SER A 72 7.50 -14.28 -11.24
CA SER A 72 8.46 -14.62 -10.18
C SER A 72 9.33 -13.43 -9.76
N GLN A 73 9.46 -12.41 -10.62
CA GLN A 73 10.21 -11.20 -10.32
C GLN A 73 9.47 -10.23 -9.40
N PHE A 74 8.19 -10.45 -9.08
CA PHE A 74 7.35 -9.51 -8.31
C PHE A 74 6.89 -10.07 -6.96
N SER A 75 7.53 -11.11 -6.44
CA SER A 75 7.14 -11.72 -5.16
C SER A 75 7.25 -10.78 -3.94
N ASP A 76 8.06 -9.74 -4.04
CA ASP A 76 8.26 -8.69 -3.05
C ASP A 76 7.14 -7.63 -3.08
N VAL A 77 6.35 -7.57 -4.15
CA VAL A 77 5.26 -6.60 -4.32
C VAL A 77 3.97 -7.18 -3.73
N LYS A 78 3.43 -6.51 -2.71
CA LYS A 78 2.16 -6.87 -2.08
C LYS A 78 1.08 -5.89 -2.50
N ILE A 79 -0.01 -6.41 -3.06
CA ILE A 79 -1.17 -5.62 -3.48
C ILE A 79 -2.28 -5.82 -2.45
N PRO A 80 -2.79 -4.74 -1.81
CA PRO A 80 -3.96 -4.84 -0.92
C PRO A 80 -5.18 -5.35 -1.67
N LEU A 81 -5.92 -6.30 -1.09
CA LEU A 81 -7.12 -6.87 -1.73
C LEU A 81 -8.21 -5.81 -1.95
N GLU A 82 -8.31 -4.83 -1.05
CA GLU A 82 -9.24 -3.70 -1.16
C GLU A 82 -9.00 -2.85 -2.42
N LEU A 83 -7.80 -2.90 -2.99
CA LEU A 83 -7.48 -2.22 -4.25
C LEU A 83 -8.13 -2.91 -5.46
N LEU A 84 -8.43 -4.21 -5.38
CA LEU A 84 -9.10 -4.95 -6.46
C LEU A 84 -10.51 -4.40 -6.70
N ASP A 85 -11.26 -4.10 -5.63
CA ASP A 85 -12.60 -3.51 -5.74
C ASP A 85 -12.57 -2.14 -6.47
N VAL A 86 -11.49 -1.39 -6.28
CA VAL A 86 -11.28 -0.09 -6.93
C VAL A 86 -11.00 -0.27 -8.42
N LEU A 87 -10.19 -1.26 -8.78
CA LEU A 87 -9.87 -1.62 -10.16
C LEU A 87 -11.10 -2.17 -10.90
N ASP A 88 -11.87 -3.05 -10.29
CA ASP A 88 -13.08 -3.64 -10.88
C ASP A 88 -14.16 -2.59 -11.18
N GLN A 89 -14.20 -1.52 -10.38
CA GLN A 89 -15.07 -0.37 -10.60
C GLN A 89 -14.51 0.64 -11.63
N GLY A 90 -13.33 0.39 -12.21
CA GLY A 90 -12.66 1.29 -13.13
C GLY A 90 -12.19 2.61 -12.49
N LYS A 91 -12.05 2.65 -11.16
CA LYS A 91 -11.60 3.84 -10.42
C LYS A 91 -10.09 3.92 -10.40
N ASN A 92 -9.55 5.13 -10.28
CA ASN A 92 -8.12 5.35 -10.15
C ASN A 92 -7.59 4.77 -8.82
N PRO A 93 -6.65 3.79 -8.83
CA PRO A 93 -6.06 3.20 -7.63
C PRO A 93 -5.41 4.22 -6.67
N GLN A 94 -4.95 5.37 -7.18
CA GLN A 94 -4.36 6.44 -6.38
C GLN A 94 -5.37 7.06 -5.39
N LEU A 95 -6.67 7.00 -5.69
CA LEU A 95 -7.71 7.45 -4.77
C LEU A 95 -7.75 6.60 -3.51
N TYR A 96 -7.57 5.29 -3.63
CA TYR A 96 -7.46 4.39 -2.47
C TYR A 96 -6.22 4.72 -1.63
N THR A 97 -5.06 4.88 -2.28
CA THR A 97 -3.83 5.28 -1.58
C THR A 97 -4.03 6.57 -0.78
N LYS A 98 -4.64 7.58 -1.40
CA LYS A 98 -4.99 8.83 -0.74
C LYS A 98 -5.90 8.60 0.47
N GLU A 99 -6.98 7.84 0.29
CA GLU A 99 -7.97 7.59 1.34
C GLU A 99 -7.37 6.84 2.54
N VAL A 100 -6.49 5.87 2.30
CA VAL A 100 -5.77 5.15 3.36
C VAL A 100 -4.83 6.08 4.11
N LEU A 101 -4.10 6.95 3.42
CA LEU A 101 -3.23 7.95 4.06
C LEU A 101 -4.04 8.92 4.92
N GLU A 102 -5.16 9.43 4.40
CA GLU A 102 -6.06 10.33 5.12
C GLU A 102 -6.67 9.67 6.36
N ARG A 103 -7.16 8.42 6.24
CA ARG A 103 -7.65 7.63 7.37
C ARG A 103 -6.58 7.40 8.42
N THR A 104 -5.36 7.06 7.99
CA THR A 104 -4.22 6.83 8.90
C THR A 104 -3.87 8.11 9.66
N LEU A 105 -3.81 9.24 8.96
CA LEU A 105 -3.56 10.55 9.57
C LEU A 105 -4.65 10.92 10.58
N GLN A 106 -5.91 10.73 10.21
CA GLN A 106 -7.04 11.02 11.09
C GLN A 106 -7.00 10.12 12.32
N LYS A 107 -6.69 8.84 12.16
CA LYS A 107 -6.59 7.89 13.27
C LYS A 107 -5.44 8.24 14.21
N ASN A 108 -4.30 8.63 13.66
CA ASN A 108 -3.15 9.08 14.45
C ASN A 108 -3.50 10.30 15.32
N LYS A 109 -4.17 11.32 14.72
CA LYS A 109 -4.66 12.49 15.46
C LYS A 109 -5.65 12.12 16.56
N GLU A 110 -6.61 11.24 16.26
CA GLU A 110 -7.59 10.76 17.23
C GLU A 110 -6.90 10.07 18.42
N VAL A 111 -5.96 9.16 18.15
CA VAL A 111 -5.22 8.43 19.19
C VAL A 111 -4.37 9.38 20.04
N ASN A 112 -3.66 10.33 19.42
CA ASN A 112 -2.90 11.34 20.15
C ASN A 112 -3.80 12.20 21.05
N GLY A 113 -4.98 12.59 20.57
CA GLY A 113 -5.98 13.31 21.37
C GLY A 113 -6.43 12.50 22.59
N LYS A 114 -6.68 11.20 22.43
CA LYS A 114 -7.01 10.30 23.55
C LYS A 114 -5.88 10.22 24.56
N VAL A 115 -4.64 10.05 24.11
CA VAL A 115 -3.45 10.01 24.99
C VAL A 115 -3.35 11.29 25.82
N GLU A 116 -3.58 12.45 25.20
CA GLU A 116 -3.53 13.73 25.89
C GLU A 116 -4.66 13.87 26.94
N ILE A 117 -5.87 13.43 26.61
CA ILE A 117 -6.99 13.40 27.56
C ILE A 117 -6.68 12.48 28.75
N TYR A 118 -6.16 11.28 28.51
CA TYR A 118 -5.78 10.36 29.58
C TYR A 118 -4.65 10.93 30.47
N LYS A 119 -3.68 11.64 29.88
CA LYS A 119 -2.63 12.33 30.64
C LYS A 119 -3.21 13.40 31.56
N LYS A 120 -4.14 14.23 31.05
CA LYS A 120 -4.83 15.26 31.82
C LYS A 120 -5.70 14.67 32.92
N PHE A 121 -6.50 13.66 32.60
CA PHE A 121 -7.33 12.94 33.57
C PHE A 121 -6.48 12.37 34.71
N ARG A 122 -5.36 11.71 34.38
CA ARG A 122 -4.40 11.19 35.37
C ARG A 122 -3.85 12.31 36.26
N ALA A 123 -3.49 13.45 35.69
CA ALA A 123 -2.96 14.58 36.46
C ALA A 123 -4.01 15.14 37.43
N CYS A 124 -5.26 15.30 36.98
CA CYS A 124 -6.37 15.72 37.83
C CYS A 124 -6.64 14.71 38.96
N LEU A 125 -6.73 13.41 38.63
CA LEU A 125 -6.97 12.36 39.60
C LEU A 125 -5.88 12.32 40.69
N LEU A 126 -4.61 12.46 40.30
CA LEU A 126 -3.49 12.52 41.25
C LEU A 126 -3.45 13.79 42.09
N LYS A 127 -4.07 14.88 41.62
CA LYS A 127 -4.22 16.11 42.39
C LYS A 127 -5.26 15.92 43.48
N GLU A 128 -6.47 15.50 43.11
CA GLU A 128 -7.58 15.25 44.05
C GLU A 128 -7.20 14.20 45.11
N LEU A 129 -6.58 13.09 44.69
CA LEU A 129 -6.06 12.07 45.61
C LEU A 129 -4.99 12.63 46.56
N GLY A 130 -4.17 13.57 46.10
CA GLY A 130 -3.16 14.21 46.94
C GLY A 130 -3.74 15.13 48.01
N GLU A 131 -4.92 15.70 47.76
CA GLU A 131 -5.65 16.54 48.71
C GLU A 131 -6.42 15.67 49.74
N GLU A 132 -7.08 14.60 49.30
CA GLU A 132 -7.90 13.74 50.17
C GLU A 132 -7.07 12.66 50.91
N LEU A 133 -6.05 12.10 50.25
CA LEU A 133 -5.25 10.95 50.73
C LEU A 133 -3.74 11.17 50.47
N PRO A 134 -3.10 12.11 51.18
CA PRO A 134 -1.72 12.53 50.90
C PRO A 134 -0.68 11.42 51.08
N GLU A 135 -0.78 10.60 52.14
CA GLU A 135 0.21 9.54 52.39
C GLU A 135 0.21 8.45 51.32
N ASP A 136 -0.98 8.01 50.88
CA ASP A 136 -1.10 6.96 49.88
C ASP A 136 -0.71 7.46 48.48
N THR A 137 -0.97 8.74 48.19
CA THR A 137 -0.52 9.39 46.96
C THR A 137 1.01 9.47 46.86
N ILE A 138 1.69 9.75 47.98
CA ILE A 138 3.17 9.76 48.04
C ILE A 138 3.72 8.35 47.80
N LYS A 139 3.15 7.32 48.45
CA LYS A 139 3.54 5.91 48.23
C LYS A 139 3.36 5.50 46.76
N TYR A 140 2.24 5.87 46.14
CA TYR A 140 1.97 5.59 44.73
C TYR A 140 3.00 6.24 43.79
N ARG A 141 3.34 7.53 43.99
CA ARG A 141 4.34 8.21 43.15
C ARG A 141 5.71 7.53 43.22
N ASN A 142 6.15 7.15 44.42
CA ASN A 142 7.43 6.48 44.64
C ASN A 142 7.50 5.13 43.88
N ILE A 143 6.45 4.31 43.95
CA ILE A 143 6.39 3.04 43.21
C ILE A 143 6.43 3.27 41.69
N ARG A 144 5.69 4.28 41.20
CA ARG A 144 5.64 4.59 39.76
C ARG A 144 6.99 5.04 39.21
N ASP A 145 7.67 5.93 39.91
CA ASP A 145 8.95 6.48 39.43
C ASP A 145 10.06 5.41 39.44
N THR A 146 9.93 4.39 40.30
CA THR A 146 10.79 3.20 40.31
C THR A 146 10.54 2.28 39.10
N ASN A 147 9.29 2.18 38.61
CA ASN A 147 8.93 1.35 37.45
C ASN A 147 9.17 2.03 36.08
N ASN A 148 9.37 3.35 36.07
CA ASN A 148 9.62 4.14 34.86
C ASN A 148 11.12 4.47 34.64
N SER A 149 12.01 3.99 35.52
CA SER A 149 13.48 4.09 35.41
C SER A 149 14.05 2.78 34.86
#